data_AF-W0RRT0-F1
#
_entry.id   AF-W0RRT0-F1
#
_cell.length_a   1.000
_cell.length_b   1.000
_cell.length_c   1.000
_cell.angle_alpha   90.00
_cell.angle_beta   90.00
_cell.angle_gamma   90.00
#
_symmetry.space_group_name_H-M   'P 1'
#
loop_
_entity.id
_entity.type
_entity.pdbx_description
1 polymer ?
#
loop_
_entity_poly.entity_id
_entity_poly.type
_entity_poly.pdbx_seq_one_letter_code
_entity_poly.pdbx_strand_id
1 'polypeptide(L)'
;MTASTASPHLADERLDDLVDGLLDEPASDAARAHLAECASCAARLEELRALLALSAAARRPVEPPAELWPLVVASTAAQHRTRQLVLRSLRRPLVTFAVVLVALSCVTTAWVVTRVAHVMARGAEAPPVVPFLDEDATLDRALAAYDHDGGPIPRPRVATLRARLAATDAALRHASTDEAFYQSLAERERVLREIRAVLGRGPRPPRPPVPP
;
A
#
# COMPACT_ATOMS: atom_id res chain seq x y z
N MET A 1 -10.36 30.25 20.86
CA MET A 1 -10.07 29.00 21.58
C MET A 1 -9.93 27.90 20.54
N THR A 2 -8.74 27.80 19.96
CA THR A 2 -8.41 26.82 18.91
C THR A 2 -8.07 25.49 19.58
N ALA A 3 -8.80 24.43 19.21
CA ALA A 3 -8.54 23.09 19.67
C ALA A 3 -7.16 22.65 19.15
N SER A 4 -6.21 22.42 20.06
CA SER A 4 -4.99 21.67 19.75
C SER A 4 -5.38 20.24 19.44
N THR A 5 -5.35 19.87 18.17
CA THR A 5 -5.24 18.49 17.71
C THR A 5 -3.93 17.93 18.22
N ALA A 6 -3.95 17.31 19.40
CA ALA A 6 -2.84 16.54 19.91
C ALA A 6 -2.66 15.30 19.01
N SER A 7 -1.68 15.34 18.11
CA SER A 7 -1.18 14.11 17.48
C SER A 7 -0.79 13.14 18.59
N PRO A 8 -1.18 11.85 18.51
CA PRO A 8 -0.79 10.88 19.53
C PRO A 8 0.73 10.82 19.62
N HIS A 9 1.25 10.85 20.85
CA HIS A 9 2.69 10.69 21.13
C HIS A 9 3.20 9.36 20.58
N LEU A 10 4.51 9.29 20.31
CA LEU A 10 5.18 8.01 20.04
C LEU A 10 5.04 7.10 21.27
N ALA A 11 4.77 5.81 21.01
CA ALA A 11 4.82 4.77 22.02
C ALA A 11 6.25 4.62 22.56
N ASP A 12 6.39 4.29 23.84
CA ASP A 12 7.69 4.23 24.52
C ASP A 12 8.59 3.15 23.89
N GLU A 13 8.02 2.01 23.48
CA GLU A 13 8.75 0.93 22.80
C GLU A 13 9.40 1.41 21.49
N ARG A 14 8.72 2.32 20.78
CA ARG A 14 9.21 2.85 19.50
C ARG A 14 10.29 3.92 19.69
N LEU A 15 10.31 4.59 20.84
CA LEU A 15 11.41 5.47 21.24
C LEU A 15 12.64 4.65 21.63
N ASP A 16 12.44 3.57 22.39
CA ASP A 16 13.52 2.64 22.75
C ASP A 16 14.15 2.01 21.49
N ASP A 17 13.33 1.47 20.58
CA ASP A 17 13.79 0.92 19.31
C ASP A 17 14.55 1.94 18.45
N LEU A 18 14.14 3.22 18.49
CA LEU A 18 14.83 4.29 17.77
C LEU A 18 16.21 4.58 18.37
N VAL A 19 16.32 4.59 19.70
CA VAL A 19 17.58 4.81 20.41
C VAL A 19 18.55 3.65 20.21
N ASP A 20 18.05 2.42 20.24
CA ASP A 20 18.84 1.20 20.02
C ASP A 20 19.18 0.96 18.54
N GLY A 21 18.59 1.73 17.62
CA GLY A 21 18.83 1.61 16.17
C GLY A 21 18.18 0.36 15.55
N LEU A 22 17.08 -0.11 16.12
CA LEU A 22 16.35 -1.32 15.69
C LEU A 22 15.24 -1.03 14.67
N LEU A 23 14.84 0.24 14.52
CA LEU A 23 13.88 0.65 13.49
C LEU A 23 14.47 0.56 12.09
N ASP A 24 13.65 0.15 11.12
CA ASP A 24 13.99 0.27 9.71
C ASP A 24 14.02 1.74 9.26
N GLU A 25 14.69 2.01 8.14
CA GLU A 25 14.87 3.37 7.61
C GLU A 25 13.56 4.19 7.54
N PRO A 26 12.45 3.67 6.96
CA PRO A 26 11.21 4.45 6.87
C PRO A 26 10.57 4.70 8.24
N ALA A 27 10.62 3.75 9.19
CA ALA A 27 10.08 4.00 10.53
C ALA A 27 10.94 4.98 11.33
N SER A 28 12.26 4.94 11.13
CA SER A 28 13.22 5.87 11.72
C SER A 28 13.00 7.30 11.20
N ASP A 29 12.81 7.47 9.89
CA ASP A 29 12.49 8.77 9.28
C ASP A 29 11.18 9.35 9.81
N ALA A 30 10.12 8.52 9.89
CA ALA A 30 8.84 8.96 10.42
C ALA A 30 8.91 9.35 11.91
N ALA A 31 9.66 8.59 12.72
CA ALA A 31 9.88 8.91 14.13
C ALA A 31 10.67 10.21 14.29
N ARG A 32 11.73 10.41 13.50
CA ARG A 32 12.52 11.66 13.49
C ARG A 32 11.70 12.87 13.06
N ALA A 33 10.82 12.72 12.07
CA ALA A 33 9.88 13.77 11.67
C ALA A 33 8.93 14.14 12.82
N HIS A 34 8.36 13.15 13.52
CA HIS A 34 7.52 13.42 14.70
C HIS A 34 8.30 14.12 15.83
N LEU A 35 9.54 13.72 16.09
CA LEU A 35 10.39 14.34 17.12
C LEU A 35 10.72 15.80 16.80
N ALA A 36 10.77 16.19 15.53
CA ALA A 36 10.94 17.59 15.12
C ALA A 36 9.70 18.46 15.45
N GLU A 37 8.52 17.85 15.54
CA GLU A 37 7.24 18.53 15.78
C GLU A 37 6.75 18.42 17.23
N CYS A 38 7.18 17.38 17.97
CA CYS A 38 6.68 17.05 19.30
C CYS A 38 7.77 17.17 20.38
N ALA A 39 7.84 18.33 21.04
CA ALA A 39 8.84 18.62 22.07
C ALA A 39 8.83 17.65 23.26
N SER A 40 7.67 17.11 23.63
CA SER A 40 7.55 16.14 24.73
C SER A 40 8.21 14.79 24.40
N CYS A 41 8.04 14.29 23.17
CA CYS A 41 8.72 13.07 22.70
C CYS A 41 10.22 13.31 22.54
N ALA A 42 10.64 14.50 22.09
CA ALA A 42 12.05 14.87 22.02
C ALA A 42 12.71 14.90 23.41
N ALA A 43 12.05 15.48 24.42
CA ALA A 43 12.56 15.50 25.79
C ALA A 43 12.71 14.08 26.37
N ARG A 44 11.74 13.19 26.13
CA ARG A 44 11.82 11.77 26.54
C ARG A 44 12.97 11.03 25.85
N LEU A 45 13.20 11.28 24.57
CA LEU A 45 14.32 10.69 23.83
C LEU A 45 15.67 11.12 24.42
N GLU A 46 15.82 12.40 24.77
CA GLU A 46 17.03 12.91 25.42
C GLU A 46 17.23 12.31 26.82
N GLU A 47 16.16 12.10 27.58
CA GLU A 47 16.21 11.40 28.86
C GLU A 47 16.72 9.95 28.69
N LEU A 48 16.18 9.20 27.71
CA LEU A 48 16.64 7.84 27.38
C LEU A 48 18.12 7.83 26.98
N ARG A 49 18.56 8.77 26.13
CA ARG A 49 19.96 8.91 25.72
C ARG A 49 20.88 9.21 26.92
N ALA A 50 20.45 10.08 27.82
CA ALA A 50 21.19 10.41 29.04
C ALA A 50 21.33 9.19 29.96
N LEU A 51 20.26 8.39 30.13
CA LEU A 51 20.30 7.14 30.89
C LEU A 51 21.26 6.12 30.26
N LEU A 52 21.24 5.96 28.94
CA LEU A 52 22.18 5.06 28.26
C LEU A 52 23.62 5.54 28.39
N ALA A 53 23.88 6.84 28.25
CA ALA A 53 25.21 7.41 28.45
C ALA A 53 25.71 7.18 29.88
N LEU A 54 24.86 7.37 30.89
CA LEU A 54 25.19 7.08 32.29
C LEU A 54 25.48 5.59 32.50
N SER A 55 24.66 4.71 31.90
CA SER A 55 24.87 3.25 31.96
C SER A 55 26.20 2.83 31.30
N ALA A 56 26.57 3.49 30.20
CA ALA A 56 27.81 3.21 29.48
C ALA A 56 29.02 3.70 30.29
N ALA A 57 28.93 4.86 30.93
CA ALA A 57 29.97 5.38 31.81
C ALA A 57 30.16 4.54 33.09
N ALA A 58 29.07 3.97 33.63
CA ALA A 58 29.13 3.11 34.81
C ALA A 58 29.65 1.69 34.51
N ARG A 59 29.57 1.25 33.24
CA ARG A 59 30.10 -0.06 32.84
C ARG A 59 31.62 -0.05 32.95
N ARG A 60 32.14 -0.89 33.84
CA ARG A 60 33.56 -1.24 33.81
C ARG A 60 33.81 -2.13 32.60
N PRO A 61 34.76 -1.80 31.72
CA PRO A 61 35.15 -2.71 30.65
C PRO A 61 35.58 -4.03 31.28
N VAL A 62 34.82 -5.08 31.01
CA VAL A 62 35.19 -6.44 31.38
C VAL A 62 36.03 -6.95 30.22
N GLU A 63 37.33 -7.07 30.44
CA GLU A 63 38.21 -7.69 29.44
C GLU A 63 37.80 -9.16 29.31
N PRO A 64 37.31 -9.59 28.14
CA PRO A 64 36.96 -10.99 27.96
C PRO A 64 38.24 -11.85 28.05
N PRO A 65 38.17 -13.08 28.60
CA PRO A 65 39.29 -14.01 28.56
C PRO A 65 39.84 -14.14 27.14
N ALA A 66 41.17 -14.14 26.99
CA ALA A 66 41.84 -14.19 25.69
C ALA A 66 41.42 -15.41 24.86
N GLU A 67 40.97 -16.48 25.50
CA GLU A 67 40.47 -17.72 24.88
C GLU A 67 39.12 -17.53 24.15
N LEU A 68 38.33 -16.50 24.50
CA LEU A 68 37.05 -16.21 23.83
C LEU A 68 37.23 -15.52 22.48
N TRP A 69 38.32 -14.75 22.30
CA TRP A 69 38.56 -14.02 21.06
C TRP A 69 38.64 -14.93 19.82
N PRO A 70 39.39 -16.04 19.84
CA PRO A 70 39.39 -17.02 18.76
C PRO A 70 38.00 -17.57 18.43
N LEU A 71 37.13 -17.75 19.42
CA LEU A 71 35.78 -18.28 19.26
C LEU A 71 34.84 -17.27 18.60
N VAL A 72 34.96 -15.98 18.96
CA VAL A 72 34.26 -14.88 18.30
C VAL A 72 34.74 -14.69 16.85
N VAL A 73 36.05 -14.73 16.61
CA VAL A 73 36.61 -14.64 15.26
C VAL A 73 36.19 -15.85 14.42
N ALA A 74 36.22 -17.06 14.97
CA ALA A 74 35.78 -18.26 14.26
C ALA A 74 34.30 -18.20 13.89
N SER A 75 33.42 -17.78 14.82
CA SER A 75 31.99 -17.66 14.56
C SER A 75 31.66 -16.58 13.54
N THR A 76 32.26 -15.39 13.66
CA THR A 76 32.02 -14.28 12.72
C THR A 76 32.62 -14.54 11.33
N ALA A 77 33.85 -15.07 11.24
CA ALA A 77 34.48 -15.40 9.96
C ALA A 77 33.80 -16.57 9.26
N ALA A 78 33.36 -17.59 10.01
CA ALA A 78 32.57 -18.69 9.46
C ALA A 78 31.23 -18.16 8.91
N GLN A 79 30.55 -17.26 9.63
CA GLN A 79 29.29 -16.68 9.18
C GLN A 79 29.43 -15.88 7.87
N HIS A 80 30.51 -15.12 7.70
CA HIS A 80 30.80 -14.44 6.44
C HIS A 80 31.06 -15.40 5.28
N ARG A 81 31.86 -16.46 5.48
CA ARG A 81 32.10 -17.47 4.43
C ARG A 81 30.83 -18.21 4.07
N THR A 82 30.04 -18.65 5.06
CA THR A 82 28.78 -19.37 4.82
C THR A 82 27.79 -18.47 4.10
N ARG A 83 27.64 -17.20 4.51
CA ARG A 83 26.77 -16.24 3.81
C ARG A 83 27.21 -16.00 2.37
N GLN A 84 28.51 -15.85 2.13
CA GLN A 84 29.03 -15.69 0.76
C GLN A 84 28.80 -16.94 -0.09
N LEU A 85 29.00 -18.15 0.47
CA LEU A 85 28.75 -19.40 -0.24
C LEU A 85 27.26 -19.58 -0.55
N VAL A 86 26.38 -19.28 0.40
CA VAL A 86 24.91 -19.33 0.21
C VAL A 86 24.48 -18.32 -0.84
N LEU A 87 24.90 -17.05 -0.75
CA LEU A 87 24.57 -16.03 -1.75
C LEU A 87 25.10 -16.40 -3.15
N ARG A 88 26.32 -16.95 -3.23
CA ARG A 88 26.91 -17.38 -4.50
C ARG A 88 26.20 -18.60 -5.09
N SER A 89 25.73 -19.50 -4.24
CA SER A 89 24.87 -20.63 -4.61
C SER A 89 23.52 -20.15 -5.15
N LEU A 90 22.85 -19.24 -4.44
CA LEU A 90 21.54 -18.67 -4.80
C LEU A 90 21.57 -17.79 -6.05
N ARG A 91 22.72 -17.20 -6.41
CA ARG A 91 22.81 -16.36 -7.62
C ARG A 91 22.49 -17.13 -8.90
N ARG A 92 22.86 -18.40 -9.00
CA ARG A 92 22.58 -19.23 -10.19
C ARG A 92 21.07 -19.48 -10.39
N PRO A 93 20.32 -20.04 -9.42
CA PRO A 93 18.88 -20.25 -9.61
C PRO A 93 18.13 -18.95 -9.80
N LEU A 94 18.51 -17.85 -9.13
CA LEU A 94 17.87 -16.54 -9.33
C LEU A 94 18.00 -16.06 -10.79
N VAL A 95 19.18 -16.18 -11.39
CA VAL A 95 19.37 -15.84 -12.81
C VAL A 95 18.54 -16.76 -13.70
N THR A 96 18.49 -18.06 -13.41
CA THR A 96 17.66 -19.01 -14.16
C THR A 96 16.17 -18.65 -14.09
N PHE A 97 15.65 -18.35 -12.90
CA PHE A 97 14.25 -17.95 -12.72
C PHE A 97 13.93 -16.62 -13.42
N ALA A 98 14.83 -15.64 -13.35
CA ALA A 98 14.66 -14.37 -14.04
C ALA A 98 14.58 -14.57 -15.57
N VAL A 99 15.46 -15.40 -16.15
CA VAL A 99 15.43 -15.71 -17.58
C VAL A 99 14.15 -16.46 -17.96
N VAL A 100 13.70 -17.43 -17.14
CA VAL A 100 12.44 -18.14 -17.37
C VAL A 100 11.24 -17.20 -17.32
N LEU A 101 11.17 -16.30 -16.35
CA LEU A 101 10.10 -15.30 -16.23
C LEU A 101 10.05 -14.37 -17.44
N VAL A 102 11.22 -13.87 -17.89
CA VAL A 102 11.30 -13.01 -19.08
C VAL A 102 10.86 -13.78 -20.32
N ALA A 103 11.35 -15.01 -20.52
CA ALA A 103 10.94 -15.84 -21.64
C ALA A 103 9.43 -16.13 -21.62
N LEU A 104 8.87 -16.44 -20.45
CA LEU A 104 7.45 -16.71 -20.28
C LEU A 104 6.61 -15.47 -20.57
N SER A 105 7.03 -14.29 -20.11
CA SER A 105 6.42 -12.99 -20.42
C SER A 105 6.45 -12.68 -21.93
N CYS A 106 7.57 -12.91 -22.59
CA CYS A 106 7.68 -12.75 -24.05
C CYS A 106 6.76 -13.72 -24.80
N VAL A 107 6.71 -14.99 -24.38
CA VAL A 107 5.85 -16.01 -24.98
C VAL A 107 4.36 -15.66 -24.78
N THR A 108 3.95 -15.25 -23.58
CA THR A 108 2.56 -14.85 -23.33
C THR A 108 2.19 -13.63 -24.15
N THR A 109 3.09 -12.65 -24.27
CA THR A 109 2.85 -11.44 -25.07
C THR A 109 2.72 -11.78 -26.55
N ALA A 110 3.62 -12.60 -27.09
CA ALA A 110 3.56 -13.06 -28.46
C ALA A 110 2.29 -13.89 -28.74
N TRP A 111 1.90 -14.74 -27.79
CA TRP A 111 0.68 -15.54 -27.90
C TRP A 111 -0.60 -14.69 -27.91
N VAL A 112 -0.67 -13.65 -27.07
CA VAL A 112 -1.80 -12.70 -27.05
C VAL A 112 -1.87 -11.92 -28.37
N VAL A 113 -0.75 -11.39 -28.86
CA VAL A 113 -0.71 -10.62 -30.11
C VAL A 113 -1.11 -11.48 -31.31
N THR A 114 -0.61 -12.71 -31.40
CA THR A 114 -0.96 -13.64 -32.49
C THR A 114 -2.43 -14.07 -32.43
N ARG A 115 -2.98 -14.30 -31.23
CA ARG A 115 -4.42 -14.52 -31.02
C ARG A 115 -5.26 -13.37 -31.54
N VAL A 116 -4.94 -12.13 -31.14
CA VAL A 116 -5.69 -10.93 -31.56
C VAL A 116 -5.60 -10.75 -33.07
N ALA A 117 -4.42 -10.91 -33.65
CA ALA A 117 -4.24 -10.85 -35.10
C ALA A 117 -5.06 -11.93 -35.83
N HIS A 118 -5.12 -13.15 -35.30
CA HIS A 118 -5.96 -14.23 -35.86
C HIS A 118 -7.46 -13.96 -35.74
N VAL A 119 -7.92 -13.27 -34.69
CA VAL A 119 -9.33 -12.85 -34.54
C VAL A 119 -9.66 -11.75 -35.55
N MET A 120 -8.80 -10.75 -35.69
CA MET A 120 -8.98 -9.66 -36.67
C MET A 120 -8.95 -10.16 -38.12
N ALA A 121 -8.06 -11.11 -38.44
CA ALA A 121 -7.95 -11.68 -39.77
C ALA A 121 -9.12 -12.61 -40.14
N ARG A 122 -9.82 -13.19 -39.15
CA ARG A 122 -10.97 -14.08 -39.38
C ARG A 122 -12.29 -13.38 -39.63
N GLY A 123 -12.31 -12.05 -39.63
CA GLY A 123 -13.45 -11.30 -40.14
C GLY A 123 -14.01 -10.33 -39.12
N ALA A 124 -14.22 -9.13 -39.64
CA ALA A 124 -15.04 -8.05 -39.14
C ALA A 124 -16.52 -8.45 -38.95
N GLU A 125 -16.82 -9.52 -38.22
CA GLU A 125 -18.05 -9.58 -37.44
C GLU A 125 -17.68 -9.15 -36.03
N ALA A 126 -18.05 -7.91 -35.71
CA ALA A 126 -17.81 -7.31 -34.41
C ALA A 126 -18.21 -8.31 -33.31
N PRO A 127 -17.26 -8.81 -32.49
CA PRO A 127 -17.65 -9.57 -31.33
C PRO A 127 -18.55 -8.66 -30.49
N PRO A 128 -19.67 -9.16 -29.92
CA PRO A 128 -20.42 -8.38 -28.97
C PRO A 128 -19.42 -7.99 -27.88
N VAL A 129 -19.20 -6.68 -27.75
CA VAL A 129 -18.43 -6.10 -26.67
C VAL A 129 -19.05 -6.67 -25.40
N VAL A 130 -18.43 -7.68 -24.80
CA VAL A 130 -18.81 -8.13 -23.46
C VAL A 130 -18.44 -6.97 -22.55
N PRO A 131 -19.44 -6.25 -22.00
CA PRO A 131 -19.16 -5.03 -21.28
C PRO A 131 -18.49 -5.43 -19.97
N PHE A 132 -17.18 -5.23 -19.90
CA PHE A 132 -16.49 -5.14 -18.61
C PHE A 132 -16.94 -3.89 -17.81
N LEU A 133 -17.89 -3.11 -18.36
CA LEU A 133 -18.62 -1.99 -17.77
C LEU A 133 -20.03 -2.40 -17.24
N ASP A 134 -20.31 -3.67 -16.97
CA ASP A 134 -21.63 -4.05 -16.41
C ASP A 134 -21.76 -3.72 -14.90
N GLU A 135 -20.69 -3.22 -14.24
CA GLU A 135 -20.78 -2.74 -12.85
C GLU A 135 -21.56 -1.41 -12.76
N ASP A 136 -21.48 -0.55 -13.79
CA ASP A 136 -22.28 0.68 -13.87
C ASP A 136 -23.74 0.36 -14.25
N ALA A 137 -23.97 -0.60 -15.17
CA ALA A 137 -25.32 -1.02 -15.54
C ALA A 137 -26.04 -1.80 -14.42
N THR A 138 -25.31 -2.55 -13.58
CA THR A 138 -25.88 -3.15 -12.36
C THR A 138 -26.20 -2.12 -11.29
N LEU A 139 -25.42 -1.03 -11.19
CA LEU A 139 -25.74 0.09 -10.30
C LEU A 139 -26.98 0.86 -10.77
N ASP A 140 -27.09 1.14 -12.07
CA ASP A 140 -28.26 1.80 -12.64
C ASP A 140 -29.53 0.95 -12.51
N ARG A 141 -29.43 -0.36 -12.75
CA ARG A 141 -30.54 -1.31 -12.54
C ARG A 141 -30.94 -1.39 -11.08
N ALA A 142 -29.98 -1.35 -10.15
CA ALA A 142 -30.27 -1.29 -8.72
C ALA A 142 -30.98 0.02 -8.34
N LEU A 143 -30.47 1.18 -8.78
CA LEU A 143 -31.12 2.47 -8.52
C LEU A 143 -32.52 2.56 -9.14
N ALA A 144 -32.73 1.98 -10.33
CA ALA A 144 -34.04 1.91 -10.97
C ALA A 144 -35.04 1.01 -10.21
N ALA A 145 -34.58 -0.07 -9.59
CA ALA A 145 -35.42 -0.93 -8.75
C ALA A 145 -35.88 -0.26 -7.43
N TYR A 146 -35.17 0.79 -6.99
CA TYR A 146 -35.57 1.63 -5.85
C TYR A 146 -36.41 2.86 -6.27
N ASP A 147 -36.62 3.07 -7.57
CA ASP A 147 -37.33 4.21 -8.16
C ASP A 147 -38.86 3.93 -8.27
N HIS A 148 -39.45 3.39 -7.20
CA HIS A 148 -40.87 3.04 -7.13
C HIS A 148 -41.56 3.82 -5.99
N ASP A 149 -42.81 4.25 -6.22
CA ASP A 149 -43.60 4.93 -5.18
C ASP A 149 -43.84 3.95 -4.01
N GLY A 150 -43.11 4.16 -2.91
CA GLY A 150 -43.14 3.29 -1.73
C GLY A 150 -41.80 2.71 -1.31
N GLY A 151 -40.72 2.96 -2.05
CA GLY A 151 -39.36 2.58 -1.64
C GLY A 151 -38.85 3.36 -0.41
N PRO A 152 -37.86 2.82 0.34
CA PRO A 152 -37.29 3.48 1.52
C PRO A 152 -36.49 4.76 1.20
N ILE A 153 -36.24 5.05 -0.08
CA ILE A 153 -35.44 6.19 -0.53
C ILE A 153 -36.34 7.11 -1.38
N PRO A 154 -36.45 8.41 -1.04
CA PRO A 154 -37.22 9.35 -1.85
C PRO A 154 -36.67 9.48 -3.27
N ARG A 155 -37.52 9.38 -4.30
CA ARG A 155 -37.19 9.66 -5.71
C ARG A 155 -36.33 10.90 -5.96
N PRO A 156 -36.61 12.08 -5.36
CA PRO A 156 -35.77 13.25 -5.59
C PRO A 156 -34.31 13.02 -5.17
N ARG A 157 -34.09 12.22 -4.12
CA ARG A 157 -32.73 11.90 -3.65
C ARG A 157 -31.99 10.99 -4.64
N VAL A 158 -32.67 10.00 -5.21
CA VAL A 158 -32.09 9.12 -6.25
C VAL A 158 -31.72 9.94 -7.49
N ALA A 159 -32.58 10.87 -7.92
CA ALA A 159 -32.31 11.75 -9.03
C ALA A 159 -31.08 12.66 -8.78
N THR A 160 -30.94 13.22 -7.58
CA THR A 160 -29.75 14.01 -7.20
C THR A 160 -28.47 13.17 -7.25
N LEU A 161 -28.50 11.93 -6.75
CA LEU A 161 -27.33 11.04 -6.78
C LEU A 161 -26.93 10.65 -8.20
N ARG A 162 -27.89 10.32 -9.08
CA ARG A 162 -27.62 10.06 -10.51
C ARG A 162 -26.99 11.27 -11.20
N ALA A 163 -27.54 12.47 -10.98
CA ALA A 163 -27.00 13.69 -11.58
C ALA A 163 -25.56 13.98 -11.13
N ARG A 164 -25.25 13.79 -9.83
CA ARG A 164 -23.89 13.94 -9.30
C ARG A 164 -22.92 12.92 -9.89
N LEU A 165 -23.32 11.64 -10.00
CA LEU A 165 -22.48 10.59 -10.57
C LEU A 165 -22.16 10.87 -12.06
N ALA A 166 -23.17 11.25 -12.85
CA ALA A 166 -22.99 11.62 -14.25
C ALA A 166 -22.07 12.84 -14.42
N ALA A 167 -22.17 13.83 -13.53
CA ALA A 167 -21.28 14.98 -13.53
C ALA A 167 -19.82 14.60 -13.21
N THR A 168 -19.58 13.70 -12.24
CA THR A 168 -18.23 13.21 -11.92
C THR A 168 -17.63 12.38 -13.06
N ASP A 169 -18.43 11.56 -13.74
CA ASP A 169 -17.96 10.77 -14.88
C ASP A 169 -17.65 11.67 -16.08
N ALA A 170 -18.41 12.75 -16.29
CA ALA A 170 -18.07 13.76 -17.29
C ALA A 170 -16.77 14.48 -16.93
N ALA A 171 -16.55 14.84 -15.66
CA ALA A 171 -15.31 15.47 -15.21
C ALA A 171 -14.08 14.56 -15.42
N LEU A 172 -14.19 13.25 -15.11
CA LEU A 172 -13.13 12.28 -15.36
C LEU A 172 -12.73 12.20 -16.83
N ARG A 173 -13.70 12.26 -17.75
CA ARG A 173 -13.42 12.20 -19.20
C ARG A 173 -12.73 13.46 -19.75
N HIS A 174 -12.89 14.60 -19.09
CA HIS A 174 -12.33 15.88 -19.54
C HIS A 174 -11.16 16.37 -18.66
N ALA A 175 -10.66 15.53 -17.75
CA ALA A 175 -9.53 15.87 -16.91
C ALA A 175 -8.27 16.04 -17.77
N SER A 176 -7.75 17.27 -17.82
CA SER A 176 -6.55 17.62 -18.59
C SER A 176 -5.25 17.54 -17.79
N THR A 177 -5.35 17.37 -16.47
CA THR A 177 -4.22 17.24 -15.55
C THR A 177 -4.41 16.05 -14.62
N ASP A 178 -3.30 15.47 -14.17
CA ASP A 178 -3.30 14.36 -13.21
C ASP A 178 -4.00 14.77 -11.90
N GLU A 179 -3.78 15.99 -11.43
CA GLU A 179 -4.45 16.52 -10.24
C GLU A 179 -5.97 16.58 -10.40
N ALA A 180 -6.48 17.08 -11.54
CA ALA A 180 -7.91 17.11 -11.83
C ALA A 180 -8.51 15.69 -11.95
N PHE A 181 -7.72 14.74 -12.48
CA PHE A 181 -8.12 13.34 -12.56
C PHE A 181 -8.26 12.72 -11.17
N TYR A 182 -7.26 12.87 -10.29
CA TYR A 182 -7.32 12.33 -8.92
C TYR A 182 -8.42 12.99 -8.07
N GLN A 183 -8.63 14.30 -8.20
CA GLN A 183 -9.74 14.99 -7.53
C GLN A 183 -11.09 14.44 -8.00
N SER A 184 -11.27 14.21 -9.30
CA SER A 184 -12.51 13.64 -9.86
C SER A 184 -12.73 12.19 -9.42
N LEU A 185 -11.65 11.40 -9.30
CA LEU A 185 -11.72 10.03 -8.75
C LEU A 185 -12.15 10.05 -7.28
N ALA A 186 -11.56 10.92 -6.46
CA ALA A 186 -11.90 11.03 -5.04
C ALA A 186 -13.37 11.43 -4.83
N GLU A 187 -13.90 12.35 -5.64
CA GLU A 187 -15.31 12.73 -5.58
C GLU A 187 -16.22 11.59 -6.07
N ARG A 188 -15.86 10.84 -7.12
CA ARG A 188 -16.61 9.65 -7.56
C ARG A 188 -16.70 8.60 -6.44
N GLU A 189 -15.60 8.32 -5.75
CA GLU A 189 -15.60 7.38 -4.63
C GLU A 189 -16.49 7.85 -3.47
N ARG A 190 -16.49 9.16 -3.18
CA ARG A 190 -17.36 9.77 -2.16
C ARG A 190 -18.84 9.58 -2.53
N VAL A 191 -19.22 9.85 -3.78
CA VAL A 191 -20.59 9.65 -4.28
C VAL A 191 -21.00 8.18 -4.23
N LEU A 192 -20.13 7.25 -4.64
CA LEU A 192 -20.41 5.82 -4.57
C LEU A 192 -20.58 5.33 -3.12
N ARG A 193 -19.82 5.89 -2.17
CA ARG A 193 -19.97 5.58 -0.74
C ARG A 193 -21.31 6.08 -0.19
N GLU A 194 -21.73 7.27 -0.60
CA GLU A 194 -23.05 7.83 -0.26
C GLU A 194 -24.18 6.96 -0.83
N ILE A 195 -24.09 6.55 -2.09
CA ILE A 195 -25.07 5.64 -2.73
C ILE A 195 -25.14 4.31 -1.96
N ARG A 196 -24.00 3.70 -1.61
CA ARG A 196 -23.99 2.45 -0.85
C ARG A 196 -24.62 2.58 0.53
N ALA A 197 -24.34 3.68 1.25
CA ALA A 197 -24.94 3.96 2.55
C ALA A 197 -26.46 4.09 2.45
N VAL A 198 -26.95 4.78 1.41
CA VAL A 198 -28.39 4.93 1.13
C VAL A 198 -29.04 3.58 0.77
N LEU A 199 -28.32 2.72 0.05
CA LEU A 199 -28.78 1.36 -0.31
C LEU A 199 -28.66 0.34 0.83
N GLY A 200 -28.17 0.72 2.02
CA GLY A 200 -27.94 -0.20 3.13
C GLY A 200 -26.88 -1.28 2.85
N ARG A 201 -26.08 -1.11 1.78
CA ARG A 201 -24.93 -1.98 1.51
C ARG A 201 -23.74 -1.42 2.28
N GLY A 202 -23.32 -2.13 3.33
CA GLY A 202 -22.11 -1.78 4.08
C GLY A 202 -20.88 -1.65 3.16
N PRO A 203 -19.80 -1.01 3.65
CA PRO A 203 -18.56 -0.90 2.88
C PRO A 203 -18.12 -2.28 2.41
N ARG A 204 -17.84 -2.41 1.10
CA ARG A 204 -17.33 -3.66 0.53
C ARG A 204 -15.99 -3.93 1.25
N PRO A 205 -15.79 -5.13 1.83
CA PRO A 205 -14.50 -5.45 2.44
C PRO A 205 -13.39 -5.27 1.38
N PRO A 206 -12.19 -4.81 1.77
CA PRO A 206 -11.08 -4.68 0.85
C PRO A 206 -10.88 -6.00 0.11
N ARG A 207 -10.71 -5.92 -1.21
CA ARG A 207 -10.46 -7.11 -2.04
C ARG A 207 -9.20 -7.78 -1.48
N PRO A 208 -9.22 -9.08 -1.14
CA PRO A 208 -8.02 -9.77 -0.71
C PRO A 208 -6.95 -9.62 -1.80
N PRO A 209 -5.66 -9.50 -1.43
CA PRO A 209 -4.58 -9.43 -2.41
C PRO A 209 -4.68 -10.64 -3.33
N VAL A 210 -4.58 -10.40 -4.64
CA VAL A 210 -4.52 -11.48 -5.64
C VAL A 210 -3.26 -12.28 -5.34
N PRO A 211 -3.35 -13.59 -5.07
CA PRO A 211 -2.17 -14.41 -4.86
C PRO A 211 -1.30 -14.39 -6.12
N PRO A 212 0.04 -14.43 -5.96
CA PRO A 212 0.98 -14.39 -7.08
C PRO A 212 0.82 -15.56 -8.05
#